data_AF-A0A378TQE6-F1
#
_entry.id   AF-A0A378TQE6-F1
#
_cell.length_a   1.000
_cell.length_b   1.000
_cell.length_c   1.000
_cell.angle_alpha   90.00
_cell.angle_beta   90.00
_cell.angle_gamma   90.00
#
_symmetry.space_group_name_H-M   'P 1'
#
loop_
_entity.id
_entity.type
_entity.pdbx_description
1 polymer ?
#
loop_
_entity_poly.entity_id
_entity_poly.type
_entity_poly.pdbx_seq_one_letter_code
_entity_poly.pdbx_strand_id
1 'polypeptide(L)'
;MEWLTKQTPNILPLRYNLSDWETDKNNIAQACTQLSAMMTDPVMYDRFMQEFLGNHRMDTRFNMELFGNPNNDKLPPESKLSLNVVDIRTLDKGYLISNGTKINVDELSKKFINIIINHQPIALSEVLTHFDKAQHEHIQKLAYDLANFDVVGVAYESTKSY
;
A
#
# COMPACT_ATOMS: atom_id res chain seq x y z
N MET A 1 7.81 0.96 -17.67
CA MET A 1 8.03 0.24 -18.95
C MET A 1 8.13 -1.27 -18.76
N GLU A 2 8.91 -1.79 -17.80
CA GLU A 2 9.05 -3.24 -17.58
C GLU A 2 7.72 -4.00 -17.45
N TRP A 3 6.74 -3.45 -16.73
CA TRP A 3 5.41 -4.06 -16.61
C TRP A 3 4.70 -4.23 -17.96
N LEU A 4 4.74 -3.21 -18.83
CA LEU A 4 4.18 -3.30 -20.18
C LEU A 4 4.93 -4.31 -21.03
N THR A 5 6.26 -4.41 -20.88
CA THR A 5 7.06 -5.44 -21.53
C THR A 5 6.62 -6.85 -21.13
N LYS A 6 6.25 -7.07 -19.86
CA LYS A 6 5.69 -8.35 -19.40
C LYS A 6 4.33 -8.68 -20.04
N GLN A 7 3.63 -7.68 -20.57
CA GLN A 7 2.37 -7.86 -21.28
C GLN A 7 2.53 -8.10 -22.80
N THR A 8 3.69 -7.81 -23.39
CA THR A 8 3.90 -7.99 -24.84
C THR A 8 3.67 -9.42 -25.33
N PRO A 9 3.95 -10.49 -24.54
CA PRO A 9 3.58 -11.84 -24.94
C PRO A 9 2.08 -12.02 -25.13
N ASN A 10 1.21 -11.17 -24.59
CA ASN A 10 -0.25 -11.25 -24.77
C ASN A 10 -0.75 -10.54 -26.03
N ILE A 11 0.10 -9.77 -26.72
CA ILE A 11 -0.26 -9.01 -27.91
C ILE A 11 0.17 -9.80 -29.15
N LEU A 12 -0.79 -10.46 -29.79
CA LEU A 12 -0.53 -11.39 -30.90
C LEU A 12 0.33 -10.79 -32.03
N PRO A 13 0.09 -9.56 -32.51
CA PRO A 13 0.92 -8.98 -33.58
C PRO A 13 2.40 -8.79 -33.21
N LEU A 14 2.74 -8.69 -31.92
CA LEU A 14 4.12 -8.56 -31.44
C LEU A 14 4.85 -9.92 -31.35
N ARG A 15 4.17 -11.04 -31.59
CA ARG A 15 4.78 -12.38 -31.57
C ARG A 15 5.36 -12.78 -32.93
N TYR A 16 5.02 -12.07 -34.00
CA TYR A 16 5.50 -12.36 -35.34
C TYR A 16 6.91 -11.78 -35.54
N ASN A 17 7.74 -12.49 -36.31
CA ASN A 17 9.03 -11.95 -36.75
C ASN A 17 8.78 -10.83 -37.76
N LEU A 18 9.54 -9.74 -37.61
CA LEU A 18 9.57 -8.67 -38.61
C LEU A 18 10.37 -9.09 -39.84
N SER A 19 9.96 -8.60 -40.99
CA SER A 19 10.51 -8.96 -42.31
C SER A 19 10.73 -7.73 -43.18
N ASP A 20 9.67 -7.10 -43.67
CA ASP A 20 9.69 -5.89 -44.47
C ASP A 20 8.51 -4.96 -44.14
N TRP A 21 8.66 -3.68 -44.47
CA TRP A 21 7.67 -2.65 -44.12
C TRP A 21 6.27 -2.92 -44.67
N GLU A 22 6.14 -3.39 -45.91
CA GLU A 22 4.83 -3.56 -46.55
C GLU A 22 4.05 -4.71 -45.92
N THR A 23 4.77 -5.77 -45.55
CA THR A 23 4.23 -6.93 -44.83
C THR A 23 3.88 -6.57 -43.37
N ASP A 24 4.74 -5.81 -42.70
CA ASP A 24 4.66 -5.63 -41.25
C ASP A 24 3.78 -4.45 -40.80
N LYS A 25 3.57 -3.42 -41.64
CA LYS A 25 2.88 -2.18 -41.25
C LYS A 25 1.52 -2.40 -40.58
N ASN A 26 0.76 -3.40 -41.04
CA ASN A 26 -0.55 -3.74 -40.47
C ASN A 26 -0.42 -4.38 -39.08
N ASN A 27 0.55 -5.28 -38.89
CA ASN A 27 0.83 -5.91 -37.60
C ASN A 27 1.31 -4.86 -36.58
N ILE A 28 2.19 -3.94 -37.01
CA ILE A 28 2.67 -2.83 -36.19
C ILE A 28 1.50 -1.93 -35.76
N ALA A 29 0.65 -1.52 -36.71
CA ALA A 29 -0.52 -0.69 -36.40
C ALA A 29 -1.47 -1.38 -35.39
N GLN A 30 -1.75 -2.67 -35.59
CA GLN A 30 -2.58 -3.44 -34.66
C GLN A 30 -1.95 -3.58 -33.28
N ALA A 31 -0.63 -3.81 -33.19
CA ALA A 31 0.08 -3.84 -31.92
C ALA A 31 -0.05 -2.50 -31.17
N CYS A 32 0.13 -1.38 -31.86
CA CYS A 32 -0.04 -0.04 -31.29
C CYS A 32 -1.46 0.18 -30.77
N THR A 33 -2.48 -0.24 -31.50
CA THR A 33 -3.88 -0.15 -31.05
C THR A 33 -4.12 -0.97 -29.79
N GLN A 34 -3.63 -2.21 -29.73
CA GLN A 34 -3.79 -3.08 -28.55
C GLN A 34 -3.05 -2.54 -27.33
N LEU A 35 -1.80 -2.08 -27.50
CA LEU A 35 -1.03 -1.42 -26.45
C LEU A 35 -1.74 -0.17 -25.91
N SER A 36 -2.22 0.68 -26.82
CA SER A 36 -2.95 1.88 -26.45
C SER A 36 -4.19 1.53 -25.63
N ALA A 37 -5.01 0.58 -26.11
CA ALA A 37 -6.21 0.13 -25.40
C ALA A 37 -5.88 -0.36 -23.99
N MET A 38 -4.81 -1.14 -23.81
CA MET A 38 -4.36 -1.61 -22.50
C MET A 38 -3.92 -0.46 -21.58
N MET A 39 -3.20 0.53 -22.11
CA MET A 39 -2.71 1.66 -21.32
C MET A 39 -3.82 2.64 -20.93
N THR A 40 -4.89 2.71 -21.72
CA THR A 40 -6.04 3.59 -21.47
C THR A 40 -7.18 2.90 -20.73
N ASP A 41 -7.11 1.58 -20.51
CA ASP A 41 -8.09 0.84 -19.72
C ASP A 41 -7.87 1.09 -18.22
N PRO A 42 -8.85 1.68 -17.50
CA PRO A 42 -8.75 1.94 -16.06
C PRO A 42 -8.49 0.69 -15.22
N VAL A 43 -9.01 -0.48 -15.63
CA VAL A 43 -8.81 -1.75 -14.90
C VAL A 43 -7.36 -2.20 -15.03
N MET A 44 -6.78 -2.06 -16.21
CA MET A 44 -5.37 -2.39 -16.46
C MET A 44 -4.44 -1.39 -15.78
N TYR A 45 -4.79 -0.11 -15.79
CA TYR A 45 -4.07 0.91 -15.03
C TYR A 45 -4.03 0.59 -13.53
N ASP A 46 -5.17 0.19 -12.95
CA ASP A 46 -5.24 -0.15 -11.53
C ASP A 46 -4.42 -1.39 -11.18
N ARG A 47 -4.40 -2.42 -12.05
CA ARG A 47 -3.51 -3.58 -11.89
C ARG A 47 -2.04 -3.20 -11.95
N PHE A 48 -1.67 -2.36 -12.92
CA PHE A 48 -0.32 -1.83 -13.02
C PHE A 48 0.07 -1.10 -11.73
N MET A 49 -0.77 -0.19 -11.23
CA MET A 49 -0.50 0.54 -10.00
C MET A 49 -0.36 -0.38 -8.79
N GLN A 50 -1.19 -1.42 -8.67
CA GLN A 50 -1.10 -2.39 -7.59
C GLN A 50 0.24 -3.14 -7.61
N GLU A 51 0.65 -3.66 -8.76
CA GLU A 51 1.93 -4.37 -8.90
C GLU A 51 3.14 -3.44 -8.75
N PHE A 52 3.07 -2.23 -9.32
CA PHE A 52 4.13 -1.24 -9.24
C PHE A 52 4.38 -0.80 -7.80
N LEU A 53 3.32 -0.45 -7.07
CA LEU A 53 3.40 -0.06 -5.66
C LEU A 53 3.78 -1.26 -4.77
N GLY A 54 3.28 -2.46 -5.07
CA GLY A 54 3.65 -3.66 -4.32
C GLY A 54 5.14 -4.00 -4.39
N ASN A 55 5.81 -3.62 -5.49
CA ASN A 55 7.25 -3.79 -5.63
C ASN A 55 8.08 -2.70 -4.93
N HIS A 56 7.46 -1.59 -4.49
CA HIS A 56 8.12 -0.57 -3.68
C HIS A 56 7.99 -0.95 -2.21
N ARG A 57 9.11 -1.31 -1.58
CA ARG A 57 9.19 -1.54 -0.14
C ARG A 57 9.77 -0.30 0.52
N MET A 58 9.17 0.11 1.64
CA MET A 58 9.76 1.13 2.49
C MET A 58 10.89 0.45 3.28
N ASP A 59 12.07 1.06 3.34
CA ASP A 59 13.18 0.52 4.13
C ASP A 59 13.02 0.95 5.59
N THR A 60 12.06 0.32 6.27
CA THR A 60 11.75 0.55 7.68
C THR A 60 12.21 -0.65 8.50
N ARG A 61 12.93 -0.38 9.60
CA ARG A 61 13.30 -1.43 10.56
C ARG A 61 12.05 -1.85 11.33
N PHE A 62 11.62 -3.09 11.13
CA PHE A 62 10.55 -3.68 11.91
C PHE A 62 10.91 -3.68 13.41
N ASN A 63 9.99 -3.20 14.25
CA ASN A 63 10.23 -3.03 15.67
C ASN A 63 10.08 -4.36 16.44
N MET A 64 11.10 -5.22 16.38
CA MET A 64 11.09 -6.54 17.03
C MET A 64 10.90 -6.47 18.55
N GLU A 65 11.29 -5.38 19.22
CA GLU A 65 11.07 -5.24 20.66
C GLU A 65 9.59 -5.15 21.00
N LEU A 66 8.81 -4.49 20.13
CA LEU A 66 7.38 -4.30 20.33
C LEU A 66 6.54 -5.51 19.88
N PHE A 67 6.92 -6.12 18.76
CA PHE A 67 6.15 -7.19 18.09
C PHE A 67 6.74 -8.60 18.27
N GLY A 68 7.93 -8.74 18.85
CA GLY A 68 8.58 -10.04 19.08
C GLY A 68 8.02 -10.82 20.26
N ASN A 69 7.20 -10.19 21.11
CA ASN A 69 6.50 -10.85 22.21
C ASN A 69 5.06 -11.22 21.80
N PRO A 70 4.72 -12.51 21.64
CA PRO A 70 3.38 -12.95 21.24
C PRO A 70 2.29 -12.65 22.29
N ASN A 71 2.68 -12.31 23.52
CA ASN A 71 1.75 -11.91 24.58
C ASN A 71 1.46 -10.40 24.61
N ASN A 72 2.11 -9.62 23.74
CA ASN A 72 1.86 -8.19 23.62
C ASN A 72 0.97 -7.94 22.40
N ASP A 73 -0.27 -7.51 22.60
CA ASP A 73 -1.25 -7.24 21.55
C ASP A 73 -1.69 -5.77 21.48
N LYS A 74 -0.99 -4.88 22.21
CA LYS A 74 -1.31 -3.46 22.35
C LYS A 74 -0.07 -2.59 22.24
N LEU A 75 -0.26 -1.39 21.69
CA LEU A 75 0.75 -0.34 21.69
C LEU A 75 0.65 0.50 22.97
N PRO A 76 1.77 0.96 23.54
CA PRO A 76 1.76 1.99 24.58
C PRO A 76 0.94 3.23 24.16
N PRO A 77 0.17 3.87 25.04
CA PRO A 77 -0.61 5.06 24.70
C PRO A 77 0.25 6.22 24.16
N GLU A 78 1.51 6.33 24.61
CA GLU A 78 2.44 7.38 24.19
C GLU A 78 3.15 7.08 22.86
N SER A 79 2.92 5.91 22.27
CA SER A 79 3.47 5.54 20.97
C SER A 79 3.11 6.57 19.90
N LYS A 80 4.12 7.12 19.23
CA LYS A 80 3.96 8.04 18.11
C LYS A 80 3.75 7.25 16.83
N LEU A 81 2.60 7.49 16.20
CA LEU A 81 2.14 6.83 15.00
C LEU A 81 2.38 7.71 13.77
N SER A 82 2.95 7.11 12.74
CA SER A 82 3.11 7.70 11.40
C SER A 82 2.74 6.65 10.36
N LEU A 83 2.29 7.06 9.17
CA LEU A 83 2.02 6.12 8.11
C LEU A 83 3.29 5.64 7.43
N ASN A 84 3.35 4.33 7.22
CA ASN A 84 4.37 3.64 6.47
C ASN A 84 3.74 3.00 5.23
N VAL A 85 3.26 3.84 4.30
CA VAL A 85 2.64 3.40 3.05
C VAL A 85 3.21 4.16 1.87
N VAL A 86 3.33 3.47 0.73
CA VAL A 86 3.88 4.06 -0.49
C VAL A 86 2.90 5.03 -1.15
N ASP A 87 1.59 4.75 -1.08
CA ASP A 87 0.56 5.55 -1.73
C ASP A 87 -0.79 5.51 -1.00
N ILE A 88 -1.20 6.67 -0.50
CA ILE A 88 -2.46 6.86 0.22
C ILE A 88 -3.69 6.96 -0.70
N ARG A 89 -3.52 7.19 -2.02
CA ARG A 89 -4.64 7.35 -2.97
C ARG A 89 -5.48 6.08 -3.12
N THR A 90 -4.94 4.94 -2.72
CA THR A 90 -5.67 3.66 -2.70
C THR A 90 -6.71 3.61 -1.58
N LEU A 91 -6.58 4.44 -0.54
CA LEU A 91 -7.49 4.47 0.61
C LEU A 91 -8.94 4.73 0.20
N ASP A 92 -9.16 5.66 -0.73
CA ASP A 92 -10.49 5.98 -1.28
C ASP A 92 -11.08 4.80 -2.08
N LYS A 93 -10.22 3.91 -2.58
CA LYS A 93 -10.61 2.65 -3.24
C LYS A 93 -10.86 1.50 -2.25
N GLY A 94 -10.76 1.77 -0.94
CA GLY A 94 -11.04 0.79 0.12
C GLY A 94 -9.89 -0.15 0.44
N TYR A 95 -8.66 0.17 0.05
CA TYR A 95 -7.48 -0.63 0.39
C TYR A 95 -6.22 0.22 0.52
N LEU A 96 -5.19 -0.33 1.16
CA LEU A 96 -3.83 0.20 1.15
C LEU A 96 -2.87 -0.85 0.61
N ILE A 97 -1.72 -0.40 0.10
CA ILE A 97 -0.60 -1.27 -0.23
C ILE A 97 0.59 -0.84 0.61
N SER A 98 1.04 -1.72 1.49
CA SER A 98 2.29 -1.59 2.24
C SER A 98 3.12 -2.86 2.10
N ASN A 99 4.43 -2.71 1.90
CA ASN A 99 5.40 -3.80 1.84
C ASN A 99 4.99 -4.98 0.95
N GLY A 100 4.42 -4.69 -0.22
CA GLY A 100 3.97 -5.71 -1.18
C GLY A 100 2.67 -6.43 -0.81
N THR A 101 2.01 -6.03 0.27
CA THR A 101 0.74 -6.60 0.72
C THR A 101 -0.40 -5.61 0.54
N LYS A 102 -1.48 -6.05 -0.11
CA LYS A 102 -2.74 -5.32 -0.18
C LYS A 102 -3.56 -5.59 1.08
N ILE A 103 -3.97 -4.53 1.76
CA ILE A 103 -4.77 -4.59 2.99
C ILE A 103 -6.09 -3.88 2.71
N ASN A 104 -7.20 -4.59 2.88
CA ASN A 104 -8.53 -3.99 2.73
C ASN A 104 -8.83 -3.12 3.97
N VAL A 105 -9.46 -1.97 3.75
CA VAL A 105 -9.69 -0.97 4.79
C VAL A 105 -11.18 -0.64 4.85
N ASP A 106 -11.79 -0.88 6.01
CA ASP A 106 -13.17 -0.50 6.29
C ASP A 106 -13.29 0.98 6.68
N GLU A 107 -14.51 1.48 6.88
CA GLU A 107 -14.75 2.90 7.18
C GLU A 107 -14.12 3.35 8.52
N LEU A 108 -14.09 2.48 9.51
CA LEU A 108 -13.47 2.80 10.79
C LEU A 108 -11.95 2.92 10.66
N SER A 109 -11.34 1.99 9.92
CA SER A 109 -9.92 1.99 9.61
C SER A 109 -9.54 3.20 8.75
N LYS A 110 -10.37 3.57 7.77
CA LYS A 110 -10.18 4.80 6.98
C LYS A 110 -10.19 6.04 7.88
N LYS A 111 -11.14 6.15 8.81
CA LYS A 111 -11.19 7.26 9.77
C LYS A 111 -9.91 7.32 10.61
N PHE A 112 -9.46 6.18 11.14
CA PHE A 112 -8.21 6.07 11.90
C PHE A 112 -6.99 6.51 11.08
N ILE A 113 -6.84 5.98 9.87
CA ILE A 113 -5.74 6.31 8.96
C ILE A 113 -5.76 7.81 8.60
N ASN A 114 -6.93 8.39 8.31
CA ASN A 114 -7.07 9.81 8.00
C ASN A 114 -6.65 10.73 9.16
N ILE A 115 -6.87 10.33 10.42
CA ILE A 115 -6.35 11.08 11.57
C ILE A 115 -4.83 11.08 11.55
N ILE A 116 -4.20 9.93 11.30
CA ILE A 116 -2.73 9.83 11.19
C ILE A 116 -2.23 10.68 10.02
N ILE A 117 -2.86 10.63 8.84
CA ILE A 117 -2.47 11.46 7.66
C ILE A 117 -2.39 12.95 8.04
N ASN A 118 -3.37 13.44 8.78
CA ASN A 118 -3.52 14.87 9.08
C ASN A 118 -2.68 15.35 10.27
N HIS A 119 -2.23 14.44 11.14
CA HIS A 119 -1.60 14.80 12.42
C HIS A 119 -0.28 14.08 12.71
N GLN A 120 0.22 13.23 11.81
CA GLN A 120 1.46 12.48 12.02
C GLN A 120 2.70 13.39 12.20
N PRO A 121 3.63 13.03 13.12
CA PRO A 121 3.51 11.94 14.09
C PRO A 121 2.54 12.28 15.24
N ILE A 122 1.56 11.41 15.51
CA ILE A 122 0.52 11.62 16.53
C ILE A 122 0.60 10.53 17.61
N ALA A 123 0.35 10.88 18.89
CA ALA A 123 0.31 9.86 19.95
C ALA A 123 -0.97 9.00 19.85
N LEU A 124 -0.89 7.70 20.15
CA LEU A 124 -2.07 6.84 20.19
C LEU A 124 -3.13 7.37 21.17
N SER A 125 -2.71 7.88 22.33
CA SER A 125 -3.59 8.53 23.31
C SER A 125 -4.37 9.70 22.71
N GLU A 126 -3.74 10.49 21.84
CA GLU A 126 -4.36 11.61 21.13
C GLU A 126 -5.31 11.12 20.04
N VAL A 127 -4.93 10.10 19.27
CA VAL A 127 -5.82 9.47 18.26
C VAL A 127 -7.11 8.98 18.90
N LEU A 128 -7.03 8.34 20.08
CA LEU A 128 -8.20 7.82 20.79
C LEU A 128 -9.21 8.92 21.17
N THR A 129 -8.80 10.19 21.28
CA THR A 129 -9.72 11.30 21.58
C THR A 129 -10.72 11.59 20.46
N HIS A 130 -10.46 11.12 19.23
CA HIS A 130 -11.34 11.26 18.07
C HIS A 130 -12.40 10.16 17.94
N PHE A 131 -12.43 9.21 18.88
CA PHE A 131 -13.32 8.06 18.90
C PHE A 131 -14.07 7.96 20.22
N ASP A 132 -15.28 7.37 20.16
CA ASP A 132 -16.06 7.11 21.36
C ASP A 132 -15.33 6.11 22.26
N LYS A 133 -15.47 6.24 23.59
CA LYS A 133 -14.85 5.32 24.56
C LYS A 133 -15.16 3.85 24.28
N ALA A 134 -16.36 3.55 23.78
CA ALA A 134 -16.75 2.19 23.40
C ALA A 134 -15.94 1.61 22.23
N GLN A 135 -15.29 2.46 21.43
CA GLN A 135 -14.46 2.07 20.28
C GLN A 135 -12.97 1.97 20.64
N HIS A 136 -12.54 2.45 21.82
CA HIS A 136 -11.12 2.59 22.16
C HIS A 136 -10.34 1.28 22.10
N GLU A 137 -10.92 0.19 22.61
CA GLU A 137 -10.29 -1.13 22.56
C GLU A 137 -10.09 -1.60 21.10
N HIS A 138 -11.09 -1.38 20.26
CA HIS A 138 -11.01 -1.74 18.85
C HIS A 138 -9.97 -0.89 18.11
N ILE A 139 -9.88 0.41 18.41
CA ILE A 139 -8.87 1.30 17.82
C ILE A 139 -7.46 0.95 18.28
N GLN A 140 -7.27 0.56 19.55
CA GLN A 140 -5.98 0.05 20.02
C GLN A 140 -5.58 -1.21 19.26
N LYS A 141 -6.51 -2.14 19.08
CA LYS A 141 -6.26 -3.38 18.34
C LYS A 141 -5.92 -3.10 16.88
N LEU A 142 -6.69 -2.22 16.23
CA LEU A 142 -6.43 -1.77 14.88
C LEU A 142 -5.04 -1.13 14.74
N ALA A 143 -4.66 -0.24 15.66
CA ALA A 143 -3.35 0.41 15.65
C ALA A 143 -2.22 -0.61 15.76
N TYR A 144 -2.36 -1.59 16.67
CA TYR A 144 -1.40 -2.68 16.81
C TYR A 144 -1.32 -3.52 15.53
N ASP A 145 -2.45 -3.95 14.97
CA ASP A 145 -2.48 -4.82 13.80
C ASP A 145 -1.88 -4.12 12.57
N LEU A 146 -2.24 -2.85 12.32
CA LEU A 146 -1.66 -2.07 11.23
C LEU A 146 -0.16 -1.81 11.41
N ALA A 147 0.30 -1.65 12.65
CA ALA A 147 1.72 -1.50 12.92
C ALA A 147 2.48 -2.83 12.76
N ASN A 148 1.87 -3.96 13.12
CA ASN A 148 2.41 -5.29 12.89
C ASN A 148 2.48 -5.65 11.39
N PHE A 149 1.56 -5.13 10.57
CA PHE A 149 1.64 -5.19 9.11
C PHE A 149 2.56 -4.13 8.49
N ASP A 150 3.24 -3.33 9.31
CA ASP A 150 4.13 -2.24 8.91
C ASP A 150 3.44 -1.22 7.97
N VAL A 151 2.13 -1.02 8.17
CA VAL A 151 1.33 0.07 7.57
C VAL A 151 1.46 1.34 8.40
N VAL A 152 1.59 1.19 9.71
CA VAL A 152 1.79 2.28 10.67
C VAL A 152 3.15 2.10 11.32
N GLY A 153 4.05 3.05 11.09
CA GLY A 153 5.31 3.14 11.83
C GLY A 153 5.06 3.58 13.27
N VAL A 154 5.75 2.93 14.21
CA VAL A 154 5.65 3.22 15.64
C VAL A 154 7.02 3.64 16.17
N ALA A 155 7.09 4.87 16.68
CA ALA A 155 8.21 5.34 17.48
C ALA A 155 7.80 5.40 18.96
N TYR A 156 8.65 4.87 19.83
CA TYR A 156 8.48 4.93 21.27
C TYR A 156 9.83 5.23 21.93
N GLU A 157 9.88 6.25 22.79
CA GLU A 157 11.05 6.49 23.60
C GLU A 157 11.07 5.47 24.74
N SER A 158 11.90 4.42 24.61
CA SER A 158 12.26 3.61 25.75
C SER A 158 13.01 4.49 26.73
N THR A 159 12.37 4.86 27.85
CA THR A 159 13.07 5.39 29.01
C THR A 159 14.05 4.31 29.48
N LYS A 160 15.30 4.42 29.04
CA LYS A 160 16.40 3.61 29.56
C LYS A 160 16.45 3.80 31.08
N SER A 161 15.94 2.82 31.81
CA SER A 161 16.29 2.63 33.21
C SER A 161 17.57 1.80 33.22
N TYR A 162 18.69 2.49 33.39
CA TYR A 162 19.95 1.89 33.84
C TYR A 162 19.91 1.67 35.35
#